data_AF-A0A2E6Y644-F1
#
_entry.id   AF-A0A2E6Y644-F1
#
_cell.length_a   1.000
_cell.length_b   1.000
_cell.length_c   1.000
_cell.angle_alpha   90.00
_cell.angle_beta   90.00
_cell.angle_gamma   90.00
#
_symmetry.space_group_name_H-M   'P 1'
#
loop_
_entity.id
_entity.type
_entity.pdbx_description
1 polymer ?
#
loop_
_entity_poly.entity_id
_entity_poly.type
_entity_poly.pdbx_seq_one_letter_code
_entity_poly.pdbx_strand_id
1 'polypeptide(L)'
;MTTTYTWSFPQFCTKPTLGELADVVCEVHWRLRADDGTHEAEVYGSVTLPEPDPDNFLDFETLSEAEAITWVTPLLDVPALETRLAAMLAEKASPSTVTRAAPWA
;
A
#
# COMPACT_ATOMS: atom_id res chain seq x y z
N MET A 1 -7.44 -13.63 17.57
CA MET A 1 -7.26 -12.21 17.23
C MET A 1 -7.31 -12.13 15.72
N THR A 2 -8.23 -11.34 15.17
CA THR A 2 -8.40 -11.20 13.73
C THR A 2 -7.63 -9.97 13.32
N THR A 3 -6.57 -10.14 12.53
CA THR A 3 -5.82 -9.01 11.98
C THR A 3 -6.68 -8.32 10.92
N THR A 4 -6.96 -7.05 11.12
CA THR A 4 -7.70 -6.21 10.17
C THR A 4 -6.71 -5.56 9.23
N TYR A 5 -6.91 -5.74 7.93
CA TYR A 5 -6.11 -5.09 6.90
C TYR A 5 -6.88 -3.91 6.29
N THR A 6 -6.25 -2.74 6.25
CA THR A 6 -6.82 -1.52 5.68
C THR A 6 -5.89 -0.98 4.61
N TRP A 7 -6.42 -0.86 3.39
CA TRP A 7 -5.75 -0.20 2.28
C TRP A 7 -5.99 1.30 2.33
N SER A 8 -5.00 2.08 1.90
CA SER A 8 -5.11 3.52 1.70
C SER A 8 -4.23 3.96 0.55
N PHE A 9 -4.69 4.94 -0.23
CA PHE A 9 -4.02 5.42 -1.44
C PHE A 9 -3.71 6.92 -1.31
N PRO A 10 -2.58 7.29 -0.68
CA PRO A 10 -2.29 8.68 -0.36
C PRO A 10 -1.90 9.55 -1.56
N GLN A 11 -1.44 8.94 -2.66
CA GLN A 11 -0.91 9.69 -3.79
C GLN A 11 -1.06 8.92 -5.11
N PHE A 12 -1.45 9.63 -6.15
CA PHE A 12 -1.51 9.15 -7.52
C PHE A 12 -0.67 10.09 -8.38
N CYS A 13 0.28 9.52 -9.13
CA CYS A 13 1.10 10.28 -10.06
C CYS A 13 0.47 10.18 -11.45
N THR A 14 -0.08 11.29 -11.92
CA THR A 14 -0.66 11.41 -13.26
C THR A 14 0.34 12.05 -14.22
N LYS A 15 0.31 11.61 -15.49
CA LYS A 15 0.95 12.31 -16.59
C LYS A 15 -0.07 13.27 -17.20
N PRO A 16 0.27 14.57 -17.33
CA PRO A 16 -0.67 15.56 -17.87
C PRO A 16 -1.02 15.30 -19.34
N THR A 17 -0.18 14.60 -20.09
CA THR A 17 -0.44 14.16 -21.47
C THR A 17 0.20 12.80 -21.74
N LEU A 18 -0.60 11.86 -22.25
CA LEU A 18 -0.15 10.58 -22.80
C LEU A 18 -0.93 10.33 -24.10
N GLY A 19 -0.33 10.63 -25.24
CA GLY A 19 -1.04 10.58 -26.53
C GLY A 19 -2.13 11.65 -26.62
N GLU A 20 -3.39 11.23 -26.81
CA GLU A 20 -4.57 12.11 -26.82
C GLU A 20 -5.26 12.22 -25.45
N LEU A 21 -4.81 11.46 -24.45
CA LEU A 21 -5.39 11.43 -23.10
C LEU A 21 -4.68 12.43 -22.17
N ALA A 22 -5.45 13.12 -21.36
CA ALA A 22 -4.98 14.01 -20.30
C ALA A 22 -5.12 13.34 -18.92
N ASP A 23 -4.29 13.76 -17.96
CA ASP A 23 -4.36 13.33 -16.55
C ASP A 23 -4.30 11.82 -16.29
N VAL A 24 -3.43 11.14 -17.03
CA VAL A 24 -3.30 9.69 -17.02
C VAL A 24 -2.54 9.18 -15.81
N VAL A 25 -3.19 8.42 -14.91
CA VAL A 25 -2.54 7.79 -13.76
C VAL A 25 -1.47 6.80 -14.23
N CYS A 26 -0.22 7.04 -13.87
CA CYS A 26 0.92 6.20 -14.25
C CYS A 26 1.53 5.47 -13.06
N GLU A 27 1.42 6.03 -11.85
CA GLU A 27 1.93 5.39 -10.64
C GLU A 27 0.96 5.64 -9.49
N VAL A 28 0.75 4.60 -8.69
CA VAL A 28 -0.13 4.61 -7.53
C VAL A 28 0.69 4.32 -6.30
N HIS A 29 0.71 5.27 -5.37
CA HIS A 29 1.23 5.03 -4.04
C HIS A 29 0.14 4.41 -3.18
N TRP A 30 0.49 3.32 -2.51
CA TRP A 30 -0.43 2.55 -1.68
C TRP A 30 0.17 2.32 -0.30
N ARG A 31 -0.71 2.09 0.66
CA ARG A 31 -0.36 1.72 2.01
C ARG A 31 -1.29 0.62 2.47
N LEU A 32 -0.70 -0.43 3.05
CA LEU A 32 -1.42 -1.50 3.71
C LEU A 32 -1.11 -1.47 5.20
N ARG A 33 -2.14 -1.23 6.02
CA ARG A 33 -2.04 -1.26 7.48
C ARG A 33 -2.66 -2.55 8.00
N ALA A 34 -1.99 -3.18 8.96
CA ALA A 34 -2.47 -4.33 9.71
C ALA A 34 -2.62 -3.96 11.19
N ASP A 35 -3.77 -4.27 11.76
CA ASP A 35 -4.09 -4.07 13.18
C ASP A 35 -4.59 -5.38 13.78
N ASP A 36 -3.97 -5.85 14.88
CA ASP A 36 -4.42 -7.05 15.61
C ASP A 36 -5.28 -6.72 16.85
N GLY A 37 -5.65 -5.44 17.02
CA GLY A 37 -6.33 -4.88 18.18
C GLY A 37 -5.40 -4.45 19.32
N THR A 38 -4.12 -4.79 19.27
CA THR A 38 -3.11 -4.43 20.29
C THR A 38 -1.89 -3.75 19.68
N HIS A 39 -1.45 -4.21 18.51
CA HIS A 39 -0.32 -3.72 17.76
C HIS A 39 -0.75 -3.37 16.35
N GLU A 40 -0.07 -2.37 15.81
CA GLU A 40 -0.26 -1.90 14.45
C GLU A 40 1.06 -2.00 13.69
N ALA A 41 0.96 -2.47 12.45
CA ALA A 41 2.04 -2.49 11.48
C ALA A 41 1.52 -1.89 10.17
N GLU A 42 2.39 -1.20 9.43
CA GLU A 42 2.04 -0.71 8.11
C GLU A 42 3.20 -0.90 7.14
N VAL A 43 2.85 -1.09 5.87
CA VAL A 43 3.78 -1.11 4.75
C VAL A 43 3.30 -0.07 3.75
N TYR A 44 4.24 0.71 3.25
CA TYR A 44 4.03 1.71 2.21
C TYR A 44 4.84 1.33 0.98
N GLY A 45 4.26 1.52 -0.20
CA GLY A 45 4.91 1.26 -1.47
C GLY A 45 4.29 2.07 -2.60
N SER A 46 4.83 1.90 -3.79
CA SER A 46 4.22 2.39 -5.02
C SER A 46 4.31 1.32 -6.10
N VAL A 47 3.37 1.38 -7.04
CA VAL A 47 3.39 0.55 -8.25
C VAL A 47 3.17 1.43 -9.46
N THR A 48 4.00 1.21 -10.47
CA THR A 48 3.79 1.79 -11.79
C THR A 48 2.71 0.99 -12.49
N LEU A 49 1.65 1.67 -12.92
CA LEU A 49 0.60 1.08 -13.74
C LEU A 49 1.10 0.90 -15.18
N PRO A 50 0.66 -0.15 -15.89
CA PRO A 50 0.84 -0.22 -17.33
C PRO A 50 0.14 0.96 -18.02
N GLU A 51 0.47 1.21 -19.28
CA GLU A 51 -0.23 2.22 -20.08
C GLU A 51 -1.75 1.91 -20.05
N PRO A 52 -2.60 2.91 -19.77
CA PRO A 52 -4.02 2.66 -19.66
C PRO A 52 -4.57 2.29 -21.01
N ASP A 53 -5.53 1.38 -20.97
CA ASP A 53 -6.35 1.07 -22.12
C ASP A 53 -7.24 2.31 -22.41
N PRO A 54 -7.16 2.92 -23.59
CA PRO A 54 -8.00 4.07 -23.94
C PRO A 54 -9.50 3.74 -23.89
N ASP A 55 -9.90 2.47 -24.07
CA ASP A 55 -11.29 2.03 -23.96
C ASP A 55 -11.77 1.84 -22.50
N ASN A 56 -10.84 1.81 -21.54
CA ASN A 56 -11.10 1.57 -20.12
C ASN A 56 -10.49 2.66 -19.23
N PHE A 57 -10.28 3.84 -19.79
CA PHE A 57 -9.73 5.00 -19.09
C PHE A 57 -10.70 5.47 -18.00
N LEU A 58 -10.26 5.42 -16.76
CA LEU A 58 -11.02 5.94 -15.63
C LEU A 58 -10.48 7.33 -15.27
N ASP A 59 -11.34 8.34 -15.35
CA ASP A 59 -11.00 9.69 -14.91
C ASP A 59 -10.63 9.70 -13.43
N PHE A 60 -9.55 10.41 -13.11
CA PHE A 60 -9.04 10.53 -11.74
C PHE A 60 -10.11 11.02 -10.75
N GLU A 61 -11.01 11.91 -11.19
CA GLU A 61 -12.09 12.43 -10.34
C GLU A 61 -13.15 11.39 -9.98
N THR A 62 -13.25 10.30 -10.74
CA THR A 62 -14.21 9.21 -10.54
C THR A 62 -13.60 7.98 -9.88
N LEU A 63 -12.29 8.00 -9.66
CA LEU A 63 -11.55 6.87 -9.13
C LEU A 63 -11.95 6.59 -7.68
N SER A 64 -12.44 5.38 -7.43
CA SER A 64 -12.77 4.91 -6.09
C SER A 64 -11.63 4.08 -5.50
N GLU A 65 -11.58 3.95 -4.16
CA GLU A 65 -10.59 3.08 -3.51
C GLU A 65 -10.71 1.62 -3.97
N ALA A 66 -11.93 1.12 -4.26
CA ALA A 66 -12.12 -0.24 -4.73
C ALA A 66 -11.47 -0.48 -6.10
N GLU A 67 -11.56 0.50 -7.00
CA GLU A 67 -10.88 0.46 -8.29
C GLU A 67 -9.36 0.51 -8.12
N ALA A 68 -8.87 1.40 -7.25
CA ALA A 68 -7.43 1.48 -6.94
C ALA A 68 -6.88 0.15 -6.38
N ILE A 69 -7.61 -0.51 -5.47
CA ILE A 69 -7.27 -1.84 -4.96
C ILE A 69 -7.20 -2.84 -6.11
N THR A 70 -8.20 -2.84 -7.00
CA THR A 70 -8.24 -3.75 -8.15
C THR A 70 -7.05 -3.54 -9.09
N TRP A 71 -6.55 -2.31 -9.23
CA TRP A 71 -5.37 -2.01 -10.04
C TRP A 71 -4.06 -2.44 -9.38
N VAL A 72 -3.89 -2.21 -8.07
CA VAL A 72 -2.61 -2.49 -7.39
C VAL A 72 -2.46 -3.95 -6.98
N THR A 73 -3.54 -4.63 -6.58
CA THR A 73 -3.49 -6.01 -6.08
C THR A 73 -2.89 -7.03 -7.06
N PRO A 74 -3.14 -7.00 -8.39
CA PRO A 74 -2.49 -7.92 -9.32
C PRO A 74 -1.02 -7.57 -9.58
N LEU A 75 -0.59 -6.33 -9.30
CA LEU A 75 0.79 -5.88 -9.45
C LEU A 75 1.64 -6.15 -8.20
N LEU A 76 1.02 -6.60 -7.11
CA LEU A 76 1.64 -6.81 -5.80
C LEU A 76 1.49 -8.27 -5.35
N ASP A 77 2.50 -8.77 -4.65
CA ASP A 77 2.38 -10.01 -3.91
C ASP A 77 1.71 -9.74 -2.54
N VAL A 78 0.39 -9.60 -2.55
CA VAL A 78 -0.42 -9.34 -1.35
C VAL A 78 -0.17 -10.38 -0.25
N PRO A 79 -0.12 -11.69 -0.53
CA PRO A 79 0.22 -12.69 0.48
C PRO A 79 1.59 -12.48 1.13
N ALA A 80 2.61 -12.07 0.38
CA ALA A 80 3.91 -11.74 0.94
C ALA A 80 3.87 -10.47 1.81
N LEU A 81 3.07 -9.46 1.43
CA LEU A 81 2.87 -8.26 2.23
C LEU A 81 2.16 -8.57 3.55
N GLU A 82 1.10 -9.38 3.53
CA GLU A 82 0.40 -9.83 4.73
C GLU A 82 1.33 -10.64 5.65
N THR A 83 2.14 -11.53 5.07
CA THR A 83 3.15 -12.30 5.82
C THR A 83 4.16 -11.37 6.50
N ARG A 84 4.62 -10.32 5.79
CA ARG A 84 5.54 -9.32 6.34
C ARG A 84 4.89 -8.53 7.47
N LEU A 85 3.64 -8.09 7.30
CA LEU A 85 2.88 -7.37 8.32
C LEU A 85 2.66 -8.24 9.56
N ALA A 86 2.30 -9.52 9.38
CA ALA A 86 2.18 -10.48 10.48
C ALA A 86 3.50 -10.67 11.24
N ALA A 87 4.64 -10.73 10.55
CA ALA A 87 5.95 -10.79 11.19
C ALA A 87 6.27 -9.51 11.98
N MET A 88 5.91 -8.34 11.45
CA MET A 88 6.07 -7.05 12.16
C MET A 88 5.19 -6.98 13.41
N LEU A 89 3.96 -7.46 13.34
CA LEU A 89 3.05 -7.54 14.50
C LEU A 89 3.59 -8.52 15.55
N ALA A 90 4.08 -9.69 15.12
CA ALA A 90 4.69 -10.68 16.02
C ALA A 90 5.94 -10.12 16.72
N GLU A 91 6.79 -9.37 16.00
CA GLU A 91 7.96 -8.69 16.57
C GLU A 91 7.55 -7.58 17.55
N LYS A 92 6.42 -6.89 17.33
CA LYS A 92 5.89 -5.91 18.28
C LYS A 92 5.34 -6.58 19.54
N ALA A 93 4.64 -7.70 19.38
CA ALA A 93 4.11 -8.48 20.49
C ALA A 93 5.21 -9.17 21.31
N SER A 94 6.28 -9.61 20.65
CA SER A 94 7.40 -10.30 21.25
C SER A 94 8.72 -9.80 20.64
N PRO A 95 9.23 -8.63 21.08
CA PRO A 95 10.43 -8.03 20.51
C PRO A 95 11.64 -8.93 20.74
N SER A 96 12.26 -9.39 19.65
CA SER A 96 13.46 -10.22 19.68
C SER A 96 14.69 -9.41 20.11
N THR A 97 14.66 -8.09 19.89
CA THR A 97 15.73 -7.16 20.25
C THR A 97 15.20 -6.11 21.21
N VAL A 98 15.79 -6.04 22.41
CA VAL A 98 15.47 -5.01 23.41
C VAL A 98 16.60 -3.99 23.44
N THR A 99 16.34 -2.77 22.99
CA THR A 99 17.28 -1.66 23.14
C THR A 99 17.44 -1.36 24.62
N ARG A 100 18.63 -1.58 25.16
CA ARG A 100 19.01 -1.19 26.52
C ARG A 100 19.76 0.14 26.45
N ALA A 101 19.47 1.05 27.39
CA ALA A 101 20.31 2.22 27.58
C ALA A 101 21.74 1.78 27.92
N ALA A 102 22.73 2.59 27.55
CA ALA A 102 24.11 2.33 27.93
C ALA A 102 24.21 2.26 29.47
N PRO A 103 24.92 1.27 30.04
CA PRO A 103 24.96 1.06 31.49
C PRO A 103 25.70 2.16 32.28
N TRP A 104 26.11 3.24 31.62
CA TRP A 104 26.81 4.39 32.18
C TRP A 104 26.13 5.73 31.83
N ALA A 105 24.89 5.68 31.32
CA ALA A 105 24.07 6.88 31.15
C ALA A 105 23.51 7.36 32.50
#